data_AF-A0A7Y0SQG1-F1
#
_entry.id   AF-A0A7Y0SQG1-F1
#
_cell.length_a   1.000
_cell.length_b   1.000
_cell.length_c   1.000
_cell.angle_alpha   90.00
_cell.angle_beta   90.00
_cell.angle_gamma   90.00
#
_symmetry.space_group_name_H-M   'P 1'
#
loop_
_entity.id
_entity.type
_entity.pdbx_description
1 polymer ?
#
loop_
_entity_poly.entity_id
_entity_poly.type
_entity_poly.pdbx_seq_one_letter_code
_entity_poly.pdbx_strand_id
1 'polypeptide(L)' 'MPFEPLITAVIETSLNTLIKDDPALGRRLARLKGQVIQVHLKEINKTLTFVFSQQIDVL' A
#
# COMPACT_ATOMS: atom_id res chain seq x y z
N MET A 1 -14.90 0.21 17.05
CA MET A 1 -14.21 0.94 15.96
C MET A 1 -14.03 -0.02 14.81
N PRO A 2 -14.19 0.37 13.54
CA PRO A 2 -13.96 -0.56 12.43
C PRO A 2 -12.47 -0.94 12.44
N PHE A 3 -12.17 -2.23 12.51
CA PHE A 3 -10.81 -2.78 12.54
C PHE A 3 -10.09 -2.66 11.19
N GLU A 4 -10.87 -2.60 10.10
CA GLU A 4 -10.38 -2.56 8.72
C GLU A 4 -9.60 -1.29 8.38
N PRO A 5 -10.09 -0.06 8.67
CA PRO A 5 -9.31 1.16 8.45
C PRO A 5 -8.01 1.24 9.25
N LEU A 6 -7.93 0.55 10.39
CA LEU A 6 -6.71 0.50 11.17
C LEU A 6 -5.66 -0.38 10.48
N ILE A 7 -6.07 -1.53 9.93
CA ILE A 7 -5.19 -2.41 9.18
C ILE A 7 -4.66 -1.69 7.93
N THR A 8 -5.54 -1.07 7.15
CA THR A 8 -5.13 -0.36 5.93
C THR A 8 -4.18 0.80 6.27
N ALA A 9 -4.49 1.59 7.31
CA ALA A 9 -3.63 2.69 7.74
C ALA A 9 -2.23 2.23 8.21
N VAL A 10 -2.15 1.10 8.93
CA VAL A 10 -0.86 0.53 9.36
C VAL A 10 -0.04 0.09 8.15
N ILE A 11 -0.66 -0.59 7.18
CA ILE A 11 0.02 -1.05 5.96
C ILE A 11 0.47 0.16 5.13
N GLU A 12 -0.42 1.12 4.91
CA GLU A 12 -0.13 2.35 4.16
C GLU A 12 1.04 3.13 4.77
N THR A 13 0.97 3.37 6.08
CA THR A 13 2.03 4.10 6.80
C THR A 13 3.35 3.36 6.69
N SER A 14 3.35 2.05 6.97
CA SER A 14 4.59 1.25 6.95
C SER A 14 5.24 1.24 5.57
N LEU A 15 4.45 1.06 4.50
CA LEU A 15 4.97 1.06 3.13
C LEU A 15 5.54 2.43 2.73
N ASN A 16 4.83 3.52 3.04
CA ASN A 16 5.29 4.86 2.70
C ASN A 16 6.51 5.28 3.53
N THR A 17 6.64 4.83 4.79
CA THR A 17 7.86 5.01 5.58
C THR A 17 9.04 4.31 4.93
N LEU A 18 8.91 3.03 4.55
CA LEU A 18 9.98 2.29 3.87
C LEU A 18 10.41 2.94 2.56
N ILE A 19 9.46 3.43 1.75
CA ILE A 19 9.76 4.13 0.49
C ILE A 19 10.50 5.44 0.74
N LYS A 20 10.15 6.16 1.80
CA LYS A 20 10.79 7.41 2.17
C LYS A 20 12.23 7.20 2.67
N ASP A 21 12.48 6.08 3.36
CA ASP A 21 13.79 5.75 3.92
C ASP A 21 14.79 5.30 2.85
N ASP A 22 14.33 4.73 1.72
CA ASP A 22 15.18 4.32 0.60
C ASP A 22 14.81 5.02 -0.73
N PRO A 23 15.64 5.98 -1.22
CA PRO A 23 15.43 6.65 -2.49
C PRO A 23 15.36 5.71 -3.71
N ALA A 24 15.95 4.51 -3.64
CA ALA A 24 15.83 3.51 -4.69
C ALA A 24 14.41 2.95 -4.79
N LEU A 25 13.70 2.80 -3.65
CA LEU A 25 12.30 2.40 -3.62
C LEU A 25 11.40 3.49 -4.19
N GLY A 26 11.67 4.77 -3.91
CA GLY A 26 10.95 5.90 -4.54
C GLY A 26 11.05 5.88 -6.07
N ARG A 27 12.22 5.55 -6.64
CA ARG A 27 12.38 5.40 -8.10
C ARG A 27 11.61 4.19 -8.66
N ARG A 28 11.53 3.08 -7.91
CA ARG A 28 10.73 1.91 -8.30
C ARG A 28 9.24 2.21 -8.24
N LEU A 29 8.78 2.91 -7.20
CA LEU A 29 7.40 3.39 -7.09
C LEU A 29 7.03 4.28 -8.28
N ALA A 30 7.90 5.21 -8.67
CA ALA A 30 7.67 6.07 -9.83
C ALA A 30 7.47 5.28 -11.14
N ARG A 31 8.11 4.11 -11.29
CA ARG A 31 7.90 3.22 -12.44
C ARG A 31 6.57 2.47 -12.39
N LEU A 32 6.03 2.27 -11.19
CA LEU A 32 4.73 1.62 -10.96
C LEU A 32 3.58 2.63 -10.89
N LYS A 33 3.85 3.92 -11.07
CA LYS A 33 2.83 4.98 -11.00
C LYS A 33 1.66 4.68 -11.94
N GLY A 34 0.44 4.68 -11.40
CA GLY A 34 -0.80 4.37 -12.11
C GLY A 34 -1.15 2.87 -12.15
N GLN A 35 -0.30 1.99 -11.63
CA GLN A 35 -0.63 0.58 -11.44
C GLN A 35 -1.50 0.39 -10.18
N VAL A 36 -2.34 -0.64 -10.22
CA VAL A 36 -3.17 -1.07 -9.10
C VAL A 36 -2.94 -2.55 -8.89
N ILE A 37 -2.65 -2.95 -7.66
CA ILE A 37 -2.51 -4.37 -7.28
C ILE A 37 -3.60 -4.70 -6.27
N GLN A 38 -4.34 -5.77 -6.52
CA GLN A 38 -5.32 -6.29 -5.58
C GLN A 38 -4.81 -7.59 -4.97
N VAL A 39 -4.80 -7.64 -3.65
CA VAL A 39 -4.37 -8.80 -2.88
C VAL A 39 -5.57 -9.31 -2.10
N HIS A 40 -6.04 -10.50 -2.47
CA HIS A 40 -7.10 -11.18 -1.75
C HIS A 40 -6.51 -12.05 -0.62
N LEU A 41 -6.75 -11.62 0.61
CA LEU A 41 -6.38 -12.31 1.85
C LEU A 41 -7.45 -13.35 2.17
N LYS A 42 -7.12 -14.62 1.95
CA LYS A 42 -8.06 -15.74 2.14
C LYS A 42 -8.43 -15.95 3.61
N GLU A 43 -7.47 -15.77 4.52
CA GLU A 43 -7.64 -16.01 5.96
C GLU A 43 -8.71 -15.10 6.59
N ILE A 44 -8.85 -13.88 6.08
CA ILE A 44 -9.82 -12.90 6.58
C ILE A 44 -10.92 -12.56 5.57
N ASN A 45 -10.94 -13.25 4.41
CA ASN A 45 -11.86 -13.04 3.29
C ASN A 45 -11.99 -11.54 2.89
N LYS A 46 -10.85 -10.87 2.73
CA LYS A 46 -10.78 -9.44 2.40
C LYS A 46 -9.84 -9.22 1.23
N THR A 47 -10.12 -8.18 0.44
CA THR A 47 -9.25 -7.75 -0.64
C THR A 47 -8.67 -6.40 -0.27
N LEU A 48 -7.34 -6.31 -0.26
CA LEU A 48 -6.61 -5.06 -0.15
C LEU A 48 -6.26 -4.56 -1.54
N THR A 49 -6.54 -3.30 -1.82
CA THR A 49 -6.22 -2.64 -3.08
C THR A 49 -5.11 -1.64 -2.85
N PHE A 50 -3.97 -1.87 -3.51
CA PHE A 50 -2.80 -1.02 -3.48
C PHE A 50 -2.79 -0.14 -4.73
N VAL A 51 -2.84 1.17 -4.55
CA VAL A 51 -2.77 2.15 -5.64
C VAL A 51 -1.39 2.79 -5.60
N PHE A 52 -0.62 2.61 -6.67
CA PHE A 52 0.75 3.13 -6.75
C PHE A 52 0.73 4.51 -7.41
N SER A 53 1.01 5.55 -6.63
CA SER A 53 1.04 6.94 -7.12
C SER A 53 2.38 7.62 -6.77
N GLN A 54 2.35 8.85 -6.24
CA GLN A 54 3.53 9.44 -5.56
C GLN A 54 3.77 8.79 -4.19
N GLN A 55 2.69 8.29 -3.59
CA GLN A 55 2.66 7.47 -2.38
C GLN A 55 1.88 6.19 -2.69
N ILE A 56 1.95 5.20 -1.82
CA ILE A 56 1.07 4.02 -1.92
C ILE A 56 -0.17 4.31 -1.09
N ASP A 57 -1.35 4.17 -1.67
CA ASP A 57 -2.62 4.23 -0.96
C ASP A 57 -3.20 2.81 -0.83
N VAL A 58 -3.78 2.47 0.33
CA VAL A 58 -4.31 1.13 0.61
C VAL A 58 -5.81 1.20 0.94
N LEU A 59 -6.63 0.50 0.15
CA LEU A 59 -8.09 0.49 0.24
C LEU A 59 -8.67 -0.91 0.52
#